data_AF-A0A7X2TRM1-F1
#
_entry.id   AF-A0A7X2TRM1-F1
#
_cell.length_a   1.000
_cell.length_b   1.000
_cell.length_c   1.000
_cell.angle_alpha   90.00
_cell.angle_beta   90.00
_cell.angle_gamma   90.00
#
_symmetry.space_group_name_H-M   'P 1'
#
loop_
_entity.id
_entity.type
_entity.pdbx_description
1 polymer ?
#
loop_
_entity_poly.entity_id
_entity_poly.type
_entity_poly.pdbx_seq_one_letter_code
_entity_poly.pdbx_strand_id
1 'polypeptide(L)'
;MRSEYRSSIRSKTLIRNALLSLMAEKPFDKITITDVVNRADINRGTFYAHYGSTLEVLQKIQSDATNELRTIFESMDYKNFFNDSEKTLKRISEFLSKDFEYYKMLIMIDGGKSFVASWKDNLVNFFSGISFLNSQGGENNEKYTAINFVINGVADAYLDILLGKSKLTLEEAPTALSTIVKRVMTPYL
;
A
#
# COMPACT_ATOMS: atom_id res chain seq x y z
N MET A 1 19.81 -23.92 -9.94
CA MET A 1 18.41 -23.46 -10.02
C MET A 1 17.69 -23.22 -8.68
N ARG A 2 17.33 -24.20 -7.84
CA ARG A 2 16.64 -23.91 -6.54
C ARG A 2 17.48 -23.10 -5.53
N SER A 3 18.82 -23.26 -5.50
CA SER A 3 19.69 -22.52 -4.58
C SER A 3 19.95 -21.08 -5.02
N GLU A 4 20.18 -20.84 -6.32
CA GLU A 4 20.37 -19.49 -6.89
C GLU A 4 19.12 -18.62 -6.73
N TYR A 5 17.93 -19.20 -6.95
CA TYR A 5 16.66 -18.50 -6.71
C TYR A 5 16.50 -18.08 -5.24
N ARG A 6 16.82 -18.96 -4.29
CA ARG A 6 16.79 -18.64 -2.85
C ARG A 6 17.84 -17.59 -2.46
N SER A 7 19.03 -17.65 -3.03
CA SER A 7 20.09 -16.67 -2.82
C SER A 7 19.66 -15.28 -3.29
N SER A 8 19.07 -15.18 -4.49
CA SER A 8 18.54 -13.95 -5.09
C SER A 8 17.41 -13.31 -4.27
N ILE A 9 16.47 -14.12 -3.75
CA ILE A 9 15.41 -13.60 -2.85
C ILE A 9 16.01 -13.04 -1.56
N ARG A 10 16.98 -13.77 -0.98
CA ARG A 10 17.63 -13.38 0.27
C ARG A 10 18.38 -12.06 0.10
N SER A 11 19.21 -11.92 -0.94
CA SER A 11 19.95 -10.68 -1.20
C SER A 11 19.03 -9.49 -1.46
N LYS A 12 17.94 -9.66 -2.23
CA LYS A 12 16.92 -8.60 -2.41
C LYS A 12 16.32 -8.16 -1.07
N THR A 13 15.98 -9.12 -0.20
CA THR A 13 15.43 -8.83 1.13
C THR A 13 16.41 -8.05 2.00
N LEU A 14 17.68 -8.47 2.03
CA LEU A 14 18.74 -7.78 2.77
C LEU A 14 18.94 -6.34 2.27
N ILE A 15 18.98 -6.14 0.95
CA ILE A 15 19.12 -4.81 0.34
C ILE A 15 17.96 -3.89 0.71
N ARG A 16 16.72 -4.38 0.63
CA ARG A 16 15.52 -3.61 0.97
C ARG A 16 15.50 -3.19 2.43
N ASN A 17 15.79 -4.13 3.33
CA ASN A 17 15.81 -3.87 4.77
C ASN A 17 16.92 -2.89 5.15
N ALA A 18 18.10 -3.04 4.53
CA ALA A 18 19.22 -2.11 4.73
C ALA A 18 18.87 -0.69 4.28
N LEU A 19 18.25 -0.52 3.11
CA LEU A 19 17.83 0.80 2.64
C LEU A 19 16.81 1.43 3.58
N LEU A 20 15.76 0.70 3.97
CA LEU A 20 14.72 1.21 4.87
C LEU A 20 15.28 1.61 6.24
N SER A 21 16.14 0.77 6.82
CA SER A 21 16.84 1.09 8.06
C SER A 21 17.70 2.35 7.95
N LEU A 22 18.41 2.54 6.83
CA LEU A 22 19.19 3.76 6.59
C LEU A 22 18.30 4.99 6.41
N MET A 23 17.13 4.86 5.79
CA MET A 23 16.16 5.96 5.62
C MET A 23 15.49 6.38 6.93
N ALA A 24 15.48 5.50 7.94
CA ALA A 24 15.06 5.85 9.29
C ALA A 24 16.14 6.68 10.04
N GLU A 25 17.40 6.63 9.59
CA GLU A 25 18.54 7.28 10.24
C GLU A 25 18.98 8.59 9.55
N LYS A 26 18.84 8.69 8.22
CA LYS A 26 19.27 9.85 7.43
C LYS A 26 18.44 10.08 6.16
N PRO A 27 18.43 11.31 5.60
CA PRO A 27 17.72 11.62 4.35
C PRO A 27 18.15 10.73 3.18
N PHE A 28 17.20 10.40 2.29
CA PHE A 28 17.42 9.46 1.20
C PHE A 28 18.52 9.90 0.22
N ASP A 29 18.59 11.20 -0.09
CA ASP A 29 19.60 11.79 -0.97
C ASP A 29 21.04 11.66 -0.42
N LYS A 30 21.20 11.34 0.86
CA LYS A 30 22.50 11.06 1.52
C LYS A 30 22.82 9.57 1.65
N ILE A 31 21.95 8.68 1.15
CA ILE A 31 22.17 7.24 1.18
C ILE A 31 22.86 6.79 -0.11
N THR A 32 24.05 6.23 0.03
CA THR A 32 24.83 5.69 -1.08
C THR A 32 24.66 4.19 -1.21
N ILE A 33 25.00 3.63 -2.38
CA ILE A 33 25.09 2.17 -2.57
C ILE A 33 26.08 1.57 -1.56
N THR A 34 27.18 2.27 -1.23
CA THR A 34 28.16 1.83 -0.23
C THR A 34 27.52 1.64 1.14
N ASP A 35 26.67 2.57 1.57
CA ASP A 35 25.97 2.46 2.85
C ASP A 35 25.09 1.22 2.88
N VAL A 36 24.32 1.00 1.80
CA VAL A 36 23.38 -0.12 1.69
C VAL A 36 24.13 -1.46 1.71
N VAL A 37 25.19 -1.61 0.92
CA VAL A 37 25.94 -2.89 0.85
C VAL A 37 26.66 -3.19 2.16
N ASN A 38 27.19 -2.17 2.84
CA ASN A 38 27.80 -2.33 4.16
C ASN A 38 26.76 -2.71 5.21
N ARG A 39 25.58 -2.08 5.19
CA ARG A 39 24.48 -2.39 6.13
C ARG A 39 23.88 -3.77 5.88
N ALA A 40 23.77 -4.20 4.63
CA ALA A 40 23.24 -5.50 4.23
C ALA A 40 24.25 -6.65 4.37
N ASP A 41 25.52 -6.34 4.63
CA ASP A 41 26.64 -7.30 4.63
C ASP A 41 26.72 -8.10 3.32
N ILE A 42 26.74 -7.39 2.19
CA ILE A 42 26.86 -7.99 0.84
C ILE A 42 27.92 -7.29 0.00
N ASN A 43 28.37 -7.96 -1.05
CA ASN A 43 29.26 -7.36 -2.03
C ASN A 43 28.50 -6.40 -2.97
N ARG A 44 29.17 -5.36 -3.46
CA ARG A 44 28.60 -4.45 -4.48
C ARG A 44 28.11 -5.16 -5.75
N GLY A 45 28.80 -6.21 -6.19
CA GLY A 45 28.35 -7.01 -7.34
C GLY A 45 26.97 -7.65 -7.11
N THR A 46 26.66 -8.05 -5.87
CA THR A 46 25.35 -8.58 -5.47
C THR A 46 24.27 -7.51 -5.52
N PHE A 47 24.58 -6.26 -5.15
CA PHE A 47 23.66 -5.14 -5.31
C PHE A 47 23.31 -4.93 -6.79
N TYR A 48 24.34 -4.79 -7.64
CA TYR A 48 24.16 -4.54 -9.07
C TYR A 48 23.51 -5.69 -9.84
N ALA A 49 23.54 -6.91 -9.31
CA ALA A 49 22.78 -8.03 -9.86
C ALA A 49 21.25 -7.89 -9.70
N HIS A 50 20.78 -6.95 -8.88
CA HIS A 50 19.37 -6.74 -8.59
C HIS A 50 18.86 -5.33 -8.87
N TYR A 51 19.73 -4.32 -8.69
CA TYR A 51 19.36 -2.91 -8.75
C TYR A 51 20.51 -2.09 -9.32
N GLY A 52 20.20 -1.12 -10.19
CA GLY A 52 21.14 -0.14 -10.72
C GLY A 52 21.37 1.05 -9.79
N SER A 53 20.45 1.33 -8.86
CA SER A 53 20.55 2.47 -7.94
C SER A 53 19.75 2.28 -6.65
N THR A 54 20.01 3.10 -5.62
CA THR A 54 19.19 3.15 -4.40
C THR A 54 17.75 3.61 -4.69
N LEU A 55 17.55 4.46 -5.70
CA LEU A 55 16.23 4.88 -6.16
C LEU A 55 15.42 3.72 -6.71
N GLU A 56 16.05 2.85 -7.50
CA GLU A 56 15.40 1.66 -8.04
C GLU A 56 14.97 0.69 -6.93
N VAL A 57 15.80 0.53 -5.88
CA VAL A 57 15.41 -0.24 -4.69
C VAL A 57 14.16 0.34 -4.05
N LEU A 58 14.13 1.66 -3.81
CA LEU A 58 12.98 2.35 -3.20
C LEU A 58 11.71 2.20 -4.06
N GLN A 59 11.82 2.43 -5.37
CA GLN A 59 10.71 2.25 -6.30
C GLN A 59 10.19 0.80 -6.29
N LYS A 60 11.09 -0.18 -6.19
CA LYS A 60 10.69 -1.58 -6.13
C LYS A 60 9.97 -1.92 -4.83
N ILE A 61 10.44 -1.39 -3.69
CA ILE A 61 9.75 -1.51 -2.38
C ILE A 61 8.32 -0.97 -2.49
N GLN A 62 8.16 0.25 -3.01
CA GLN A 62 6.87 0.92 -3.17
C GLN A 62 5.93 0.18 -4.14
N SER A 63 6.48 -0.29 -5.26
CA SER A 63 5.73 -1.06 -6.26
C SER A 63 5.26 -2.40 -5.70
N ASP A 64 6.09 -3.10 -4.93
CA ASP A 64 5.72 -4.38 -4.32
C ASP A 64 4.61 -4.19 -3.28
N ALA A 65 4.72 -3.17 -2.41
CA ALA A 65 3.65 -2.83 -1.46
C ALA A 65 2.32 -2.49 -2.15
N THR A 66 2.37 -1.72 -3.25
CA THR A 66 1.18 -1.39 -4.05
C THR A 66 0.57 -2.64 -4.67
N ASN A 67 1.40 -3.55 -5.20
CA ASN A 67 0.95 -4.78 -5.83
C ASN A 67 0.27 -5.72 -4.83
N GLU A 68 0.84 -5.87 -3.63
CA GLU A 68 0.23 -6.71 -2.59
C GLU A 68 -1.14 -6.18 -2.19
N LEU A 69 -1.28 -4.86 -1.95
CA LEU A 69 -2.58 -4.23 -1.71
C LEU A 69 -3.54 -4.44 -2.88
N ARG A 70 -3.09 -4.28 -4.13
CA ARG A 70 -3.90 -4.53 -5.34
C ARG A 70 -4.47 -5.95 -5.36
N THR A 71 -3.70 -6.97 -4.97
CA THR A 71 -4.22 -8.35 -4.95
C THR A 71 -5.40 -8.55 -3.99
N ILE A 72 -5.45 -7.81 -2.88
CA ILE A 72 -6.59 -7.83 -1.97
C ILE A 72 -7.84 -7.35 -2.73
N PHE A 73 -7.72 -6.25 -3.46
CA PHE A 73 -8.82 -5.65 -4.22
C PHE A 73 -9.25 -6.48 -5.43
N GLU A 74 -8.31 -7.09 -6.15
CA GLU A 74 -8.61 -7.98 -7.30
C GLU A 74 -9.32 -9.26 -6.88
N SER A 75 -9.08 -9.73 -5.65
CA SER A 75 -9.76 -10.89 -5.10
C SER A 75 -11.18 -10.61 -4.61
N MET A 76 -11.65 -9.36 -4.71
CA MET A 76 -12.97 -8.97 -4.23
C MET A 76 -14.05 -9.24 -5.27
N ASP A 77 -15.22 -9.62 -4.77
CA ASP A 77 -16.45 -9.45 -5.54
C ASP A 77 -16.81 -7.96 -5.57
N TYR A 78 -16.34 -7.27 -6.61
CA TYR A 78 -16.55 -5.84 -6.78
C TYR A 78 -18.04 -5.45 -6.91
N LYS A 79 -18.91 -6.39 -7.28
CA LYS A 79 -20.36 -6.16 -7.34
C LYS A 79 -20.98 -6.08 -5.94
N ASN A 80 -20.37 -6.76 -4.98
CA ASN A 80 -20.82 -6.84 -3.60
C ASN A 80 -19.88 -6.14 -2.61
N PHE A 81 -18.86 -5.42 -3.08
CA PHE A 81 -17.84 -4.81 -2.22
C PHE A 81 -18.44 -3.96 -1.11
N PHE A 82 -19.41 -3.10 -1.43
CA PHE A 82 -20.03 -2.24 -0.43
C PHE A 82 -20.95 -3.02 0.53
N ASN A 83 -21.56 -4.11 0.06
CA ASN A 83 -22.41 -5.00 0.85
C ASN A 83 -21.60 -5.85 1.86
N ASP A 84 -20.41 -6.30 1.48
CA ASP A 84 -19.49 -7.10 2.32
C ASP A 84 -18.18 -6.35 2.63
N SER A 85 -18.29 -5.03 2.85
CA SER A 85 -17.14 -4.15 3.04
C SER A 85 -16.29 -4.54 4.25
N GLU A 86 -16.91 -5.05 5.31
CA GLU A 86 -16.21 -5.49 6.53
C GLU A 86 -15.19 -6.60 6.26
N LYS A 87 -15.53 -7.59 5.43
CA LYS A 87 -14.63 -8.68 5.06
C LYS A 87 -13.40 -8.19 4.31
N THR A 88 -13.57 -7.26 3.37
CA THR A 88 -12.41 -6.66 2.69
C THR A 88 -11.59 -5.83 3.66
N LEU A 89 -12.23 -4.97 4.46
CA LEU A 89 -11.51 -4.12 5.40
C LEU A 89 -10.74 -4.96 6.43
N LYS A 90 -11.26 -6.12 6.83
CA LYS A 90 -10.53 -7.10 7.64
C LYS A 90 -9.27 -7.61 6.94
N ARG A 91 -9.35 -7.97 5.65
CA ARG A 91 -8.16 -8.38 4.87
C ARG A 91 -7.11 -7.26 4.78
N ILE A 92 -7.54 -6.01 4.63
CA ILE A 92 -6.64 -4.85 4.64
C ILE A 92 -5.97 -4.71 6.01
N SER A 93 -6.74 -4.82 7.09
CA SER A 93 -6.22 -4.75 8.46
C SER A 93 -5.23 -5.88 8.77
N GLU A 94 -5.55 -7.12 8.37
CA GLU A 94 -4.65 -8.27 8.50
C GLU A 94 -3.38 -8.09 7.68
N PHE A 95 -3.49 -7.55 6.47
CA PHE A 95 -2.35 -7.25 5.61
C PHE A 95 -1.41 -6.22 6.27
N LEU A 96 -1.94 -5.09 6.71
CA LEU A 96 -1.15 -4.05 7.37
C LEU A 96 -0.55 -4.55 8.69
N SER A 97 -1.26 -5.41 9.42
CA SER A 97 -0.79 -5.96 10.69
C SER A 97 0.39 -6.94 10.53
N LYS A 98 0.56 -7.57 9.35
CA LYS A 98 1.68 -8.51 9.12
C LYS A 98 3.04 -7.82 9.20
N ASP A 99 3.11 -6.56 8.82
CA ASP A 99 4.34 -5.77 8.86
C ASP A 99 4.05 -4.28 9.12
N PHE A 100 3.39 -4.00 10.25
CA PHE A 100 2.89 -2.67 10.59
C PHE A 100 3.99 -1.60 10.56
N GLU A 101 5.14 -1.89 11.19
CA GLU A 101 6.27 -0.97 11.24
C GLU A 101 6.89 -0.74 9.86
N TYR A 102 6.91 -1.74 8.98
CA TYR A 102 7.36 -1.58 7.60
C TYR A 102 6.46 -0.61 6.82
N TYR A 103 5.13 -0.79 6.85
CA TYR A 103 4.21 0.10 6.11
C TYR A 103 4.20 1.51 6.70
N LYS A 104 4.26 1.63 8.02
CA LYS A 104 4.44 2.93 8.70
C LYS A 104 5.73 3.61 8.26
N MET A 105 6.85 2.92 8.27
CA MET A 105 8.14 3.45 7.81
C MET A 105 8.05 3.87 6.34
N LEU A 106 7.47 3.05 5.47
CA LEU A 106 7.31 3.34 4.04
C LEU A 106 6.54 4.65 3.77
N ILE A 107 5.59 5.01 4.64
CA ILE A 107 4.83 6.26 4.57
C ILE A 107 5.66 7.45 5.12
N MET A 108 6.46 7.21 6.17
CA MET A 108 7.19 8.26 6.88
C MET A 108 8.51 8.67 6.22
N ILE A 109 9.14 7.78 5.45
CA ILE A 109 10.42 8.04 4.77
C ILE A 109 10.30 9.12 3.70
N ASP A 110 11.45 9.65 3.27
CA ASP A 110 11.52 10.56 2.13
C ASP A 110 10.93 9.90 0.85
N GLY A 111 10.10 10.64 0.12
CA GLY A 111 9.27 10.12 -0.97
C GLY A 111 7.99 9.37 -0.55
N GLY A 112 7.76 9.15 0.76
CA GLY A 112 6.55 8.50 1.27
C GLY A 112 5.25 9.26 0.96
N LYS A 113 5.28 10.60 0.98
CA LYS A 113 4.13 11.44 0.59
C LYS A 113 3.71 11.24 -0.87
N SER A 114 4.68 11.27 -1.80
CA SER A 114 4.39 11.01 -3.22
C SER A 114 3.92 9.58 -3.45
N PHE A 115 4.48 8.62 -2.71
CA PHE A 115 4.01 7.23 -2.74
C PHE A 115 2.55 7.10 -2.31
N VAL A 116 2.17 7.70 -1.18
CA VAL A 116 0.78 7.72 -0.70
C VAL A 116 -0.15 8.37 -1.72
N ALA A 117 0.25 9.52 -2.30
CA ALA A 117 -0.55 10.19 -3.33
C ALA A 117 -0.79 9.28 -4.55
N SER A 118 0.29 8.71 -5.11
CA SER A 118 0.17 7.78 -6.25
C SER A 118 -0.65 6.53 -5.90
N TRP A 119 -0.53 6.01 -4.68
CA TRP A 119 -1.33 4.88 -4.23
C TRP A 119 -2.82 5.23 -4.15
N LYS A 120 -3.18 6.38 -3.57
CA LYS A 120 -4.58 6.86 -3.51
C LYS A 120 -5.16 7.06 -4.91
N ASP A 121 -4.40 7.68 -5.82
CA ASP A 121 -4.84 7.88 -7.21
C ASP A 121 -5.12 6.53 -7.91
N ASN A 122 -4.25 5.54 -7.72
CA ASN A 122 -4.44 4.19 -8.25
C ASN A 122 -5.69 3.51 -7.68
N LEU A 123 -5.99 3.69 -6.37
CA LEU A 123 -7.21 3.16 -5.77
C LEU A 123 -8.46 3.81 -6.37
N VAL A 124 -8.49 5.14 -6.43
CA VAL A 124 -9.61 5.89 -7.00
C VAL A 124 -9.86 5.45 -8.44
N ASN A 125 -8.81 5.33 -9.26
CA ASN A 125 -8.92 4.88 -10.64
C ASN A 125 -9.45 3.44 -10.75
N PHE A 126 -8.96 2.53 -9.91
CA PHE A 126 -9.42 1.13 -9.89
C PHE A 126 -10.93 1.03 -9.63
N PHE A 127 -11.42 1.66 -8.57
CA PHE A 127 -12.84 1.58 -8.22
C PHE A 127 -13.73 2.44 -9.13
N SER A 128 -13.23 3.58 -9.60
CA SER A 128 -13.92 4.40 -10.61
C SER A 128 -14.16 3.62 -11.89
N GLY A 129 -13.15 2.89 -12.38
CA GLY A 129 -13.26 2.03 -13.56
C GLY A 129 -14.32 0.94 -13.38
N ILE A 130 -14.34 0.27 -12.22
CA ILE A 130 -15.38 -0.70 -11.87
C ILE A 130 -16.77 -0.05 -11.88
N SER A 131 -16.92 1.12 -11.28
CA SER A 131 -18.22 1.80 -11.19
C SER A 131 -18.76 2.18 -12.57
N PHE A 132 -17.90 2.70 -13.45
CA PHE A 132 -18.22 3.08 -14.82
C PHE A 132 -18.68 1.88 -15.65
N LEU A 133 -18.00 0.74 -15.52
CA LEU A 133 -18.41 -0.50 -16.19
C LEU A 133 -19.80 -1.01 -15.73
N ASN A 134 -20.19 -0.71 -14.50
CA ASN A 134 -21.47 -1.15 -13.92
C ASN A 134 -22.63 -0.15 -14.15
N SER A 135 -22.36 1.10 -14.54
CA SER A 135 -23.39 2.07 -14.90
C SER A 135 -23.85 1.87 -16.36
N GLN A 136 -24.77 0.93 -16.58
CA GLN A 136 -25.59 0.93 -17.79
C GLN A 136 -26.57 2.11 -17.71
N GLY A 137 -26.13 3.30 -18.12
CA GLY A 137 -26.98 4.49 -18.28
C GLY A 137 -26.65 5.66 -17.35
N GLY A 138 -26.05 6.72 -17.92
CA GLY A 138 -26.04 8.09 -17.39
C GLY A 138 -25.15 8.38 -16.18
N GLU A 139 -24.45 9.51 -16.22
CA GLU A 139 -23.65 10.05 -15.12
C GLU A 139 -24.51 10.37 -13.88
N ASN A 140 -24.60 9.44 -12.93
CA ASN A 140 -24.95 9.83 -11.56
C ASN A 140 -23.67 10.35 -10.86
N ASN A 141 -23.38 11.64 -11.08
CA ASN A 141 -22.25 12.34 -10.47
C ASN A 141 -22.23 12.22 -8.94
N GLU A 142 -23.41 12.07 -8.31
CA GLU A 142 -23.53 11.88 -6.87
C GLU A 142 -23.01 10.50 -6.43
N LYS A 143 -23.41 9.42 -7.13
CA LYS A 143 -22.88 8.06 -6.88
C LYS A 143 -21.37 8.01 -7.05
N TYR A 144 -20.85 8.60 -8.13
CA TYR A 144 -19.41 8.68 -8.37
C TYR A 144 -18.68 9.42 -7.23
N THR A 145 -19.24 10.55 -6.81
CA THR A 145 -18.71 11.34 -5.68
C THR A 145 -18.75 10.56 -4.37
N ALA A 146 -19.84 9.83 -4.09
CA ALA A 146 -19.98 9.00 -2.89
C ALA A 146 -18.94 7.87 -2.86
N ILE A 147 -18.68 7.21 -3.99
CA ILE A 147 -17.64 6.19 -4.12
C ILE A 147 -16.26 6.79 -3.82
N ASN A 148 -15.92 7.93 -4.44
CA ASN A 148 -14.64 8.60 -4.21
C ASN A 148 -14.48 9.07 -2.76
N PHE A 149 -15.55 9.57 -2.14
CA PHE A 149 -15.56 9.96 -0.74
C PHE A 149 -15.28 8.78 0.18
N VAL A 150 -15.94 7.64 -0.05
CA VAL A 150 -15.74 6.40 0.71
C VAL A 150 -14.30 5.89 0.57
N ILE A 151 -13.78 5.80 -0.66
CA ILE A 151 -12.43 5.27 -0.90
C ILE A 151 -11.39 6.14 -0.21
N ASN A 152 -11.46 7.46 -0.39
CA ASN A 152 -10.50 8.38 0.23
C ASN A 152 -10.63 8.37 1.75
N GLY A 153 -11.85 8.39 2.29
CA GLY A 153 -12.08 8.35 3.73
C GLY A 153 -11.56 7.07 4.38
N VAL A 154 -11.78 5.91 3.75
CA VAL A 154 -11.24 4.63 4.22
C VAL A 154 -9.71 4.60 4.13
N ALA A 155 -9.15 5.04 3.00
CA ALA A 155 -7.70 5.10 2.79
C ALA A 155 -7.03 6.00 3.84
N ASP A 156 -7.56 7.20 4.05
CA ASP A 156 -7.04 8.16 5.03
C ASP A 156 -7.19 7.65 6.47
N ALA A 157 -8.28 6.95 6.79
CA ALA A 157 -8.43 6.32 8.11
C ALA A 157 -7.32 5.31 8.40
N TYR A 158 -6.96 4.44 7.44
CA TYR A 158 -5.84 3.50 7.61
C TYR A 158 -4.48 4.20 7.68
N LEU A 159 -4.28 5.27 6.89
CA LEU A 159 -3.07 6.10 6.97
C LEU A 159 -2.93 6.75 8.34
N ASP A 160 -4.02 7.28 8.90
CA ASP A 160 -4.02 7.88 10.24
C ASP A 160 -3.76 6.84 11.33
N ILE A 161 -4.21 5.60 11.17
CA ILE A 161 -3.87 4.50 12.09
C ILE A 161 -2.35 4.21 12.03
N LEU A 162 -1.79 4.05 10.83
CA LEU A 162 -0.35 3.80 10.64
C LEU A 162 0.51 4.94 11.19
N LEU A 163 0.05 6.18 11.04
CA LEU A 163 0.74 7.38 11.51
C LEU A 163 0.50 7.68 13.00
N GLY A 164 -0.30 6.87 13.71
CA GLY A 164 -0.62 7.11 15.13
C GLY A 164 -1.46 8.37 15.38
N LYS A 165 -2.20 8.83 14.37
CA LYS A 165 -3.10 10.00 14.43
C LYS A 165 -4.56 9.62 14.68
N SER A 166 -4.91 8.35 14.49
CA SER A 166 -6.27 7.84 14.68
C SER A 166 -6.52 7.39 16.12
N LYS A 167 -7.79 7.47 16.54
CA LYS A 167 -8.29 6.78 17.74
C LYS A 167 -8.69 5.33 17.45
N LEU A 168 -8.90 4.98 16.19
CA LEU A 168 -9.20 3.62 15.77
C LEU A 168 -7.91 2.79 15.76
N THR A 169 -8.04 1.51 16.05
CA THR A 169 -6.99 0.50 15.83
C THR A 169 -7.24 -0.28 14.54
N LEU A 170 -6.25 -1.05 14.06
CA LEU A 170 -6.45 -2.00 12.96
C LEU A 170 -7.47 -3.11 13.31
N GLU A 171 -7.69 -3.38 14.61
CA GLU A 171 -8.69 -4.35 15.05
C GLU A 171 -10.12 -3.81 14.93
N GLU A 172 -10.32 -2.53 15.27
CA GLU A 172 -11.65 -1.89 15.26
C GLU A 172 -12.03 -1.33 13.88
N ALA A 173 -11.03 -0.97 13.07
CA ALA A 173 -11.22 -0.31 11.79
C ALA A 173 -12.18 -1.05 10.84
N PRO A 174 -12.13 -2.40 10.67
CA PRO A 174 -13.03 -3.10 9.76
C PRO A 174 -14.52 -2.85 10.03
N THR A 175 -14.93 -3.02 11.29
CA THR A 175 -16.35 -2.88 11.68
C THR A 175 -16.78 -1.41 11.67
N ALA A 176 -15.95 -0.50 12.21
CA ALA A 176 -16.26 0.92 12.26
C ALA A 176 -16.39 1.52 10.85
N LEU A 177 -15.41 1.26 9.98
CA LEU A 177 -15.40 1.78 8.62
C LEU A 177 -16.48 1.12 7.78
N SER A 178 -16.74 -0.19 7.90
CA SER A 178 -17.83 -0.85 7.15
C SER A 178 -19.19 -0.24 7.44
N THR A 179 -19.45 0.14 8.69
CA THR A 179 -20.69 0.83 9.08
C THR A 179 -20.85 2.15 8.34
N ILE A 180 -19.77 2.93 8.22
CA ILE A 180 -19.76 4.20 7.48
C ILE A 180 -19.96 3.94 5.98
N VAL A 181 -19.22 2.99 5.42
CA VAL A 181 -19.33 2.61 4.00
C VAL A 181 -20.77 2.25 3.65
N LYS A 182 -21.42 1.38 4.44
CA LYS A 182 -22.80 0.97 4.21
C LYS A 182 -23.74 2.17 4.26
N ARG A 183 -23.63 3.03 5.29
CA ARG A 183 -24.48 4.23 5.42
C ARG A 183 -24.37 5.19 4.23
N VAL A 184 -23.16 5.41 3.72
CA VAL A 184 -22.93 6.29 2.57
C VAL A 184 -23.42 5.64 1.26
N MET A 185 -23.24 4.33 1.11
CA MET A 185 -23.48 3.65 -0.15
C MET A 185 -24.89 3.09 -0.34
N THR A 186 -25.65 2.87 0.74
CA THR A 186 -27.04 2.32 0.67
C THR A 186 -27.95 3.02 -0.35
N PRO A 187 -27.94 4.36 -0.52
CA PRO A 187 -28.80 5.02 -1.52
C PRO A 187 -28.46 4.65 -2.98
N TYR A 188 -27.30 4.04 -3.23
CA TYR A 188 -26.77 3.78 -4.58
C TYR A 188 -26.58 2.29 -4.89
N LEU A 189 -26.98 1.40 -3.98
CA LEU A 189 -26.95 -0.06 -4.09
C LEU A 189 -28.34 -0.60 -4.47
#